data_AF-A0A2N6TZK6-F1
#
_entry.id   AF-A0A2N6TZK6-F1
#
_cell.length_a   1.000
_cell.length_b   1.000
_cell.length_c   1.000
_cell.angle_alpha   90.00
_cell.angle_beta   90.00
_cell.angle_gamma   90.00
#
_symmetry.space_group_name_H-M   'P 1'
#
loop_
_entity.id
_entity.type
_entity.pdbx_description
1 polymer ?
#
loop_
_entity_poly.entity_id
_entity_poly.type
_entity_poly.pdbx_seq_one_letter_code
_entity_poly.pdbx_strand_id
1 'polypeptide(L)'
;MSSADDSPSARHRWRIQGRAEREAPGAPSPAEALLVELDRIQVRLDDVIEQGRPAFFEGSDSYDRATVAVIRLAALFEEPSRFAPFLTTVADDERRGITTTRNIAAHSGYRAMDADLFWQTTTEHLPGVIARLRTEVESAP
;
A
#
# COMPACT_ATOMS: atom_id res chain seq x y z
N MET A 1 1.24 16.16 55.26
CA MET A 1 0.43 14.97 55.60
C MET A 1 -1.02 15.42 55.52
N SER A 2 -1.87 15.03 54.57
CA SER A 2 -1.95 13.80 53.79
C SER A 2 -2.26 14.06 52.32
N SER A 3 -1.69 13.20 51.49
CA SER A 3 -2.03 12.92 50.10
C SER A 3 -3.37 12.18 49.97
N ALA A 4 -3.72 11.95 48.71
CA ALA A 4 -4.68 11.00 48.15
C ALA A 4 -6.07 11.59 47.88
N ASP A 5 -6.69 11.41 46.73
CA ASP A 5 -6.35 10.66 45.52
C ASP A 5 -7.55 10.95 44.60
N ASP A 6 -7.37 11.75 43.55
CA ASP A 6 -8.38 11.89 42.50
C ASP A 6 -7.79 11.25 41.24
N SER A 7 -7.91 9.93 41.21
CA SER A 7 -7.47 9.08 40.12
C SER A 7 -8.15 9.50 38.81
N PRO A 8 -7.43 9.92 37.77
CA PRO A 8 -8.05 10.28 36.51
C PRO A 8 -8.52 9.01 35.81
N SER A 9 -9.81 9.00 35.50
CA SER A 9 -10.55 7.97 34.79
C SER A 9 -9.73 7.36 33.65
N ALA A 10 -9.58 6.04 33.66
CA ALA A 10 -9.00 5.27 32.58
C ALA A 10 -9.82 5.49 31.30
N ARG A 11 -9.42 6.48 30.50
CA ARG A 11 -9.97 6.74 29.17
C ARG A 11 -9.80 5.46 28.37
N HIS A 12 -10.92 4.86 27.94
CA HIS A 12 -10.95 3.79 26.94
C HIS A 12 -10.32 4.30 25.63
N ARG A 13 -8.99 4.26 25.56
CA ARG A 13 -8.23 4.62 24.36
C ARG A 13 -8.48 3.50 23.35
N TRP A 14 -9.16 3.82 22.25
CA TRP A 14 -9.25 2.94 21.08
C TRP A 14 -7.83 2.50 20.71
N ARG A 15 -7.54 1.21 20.95
CA ARG A 15 -6.20 0.64 20.82
C ARG A 15 -6.23 -0.28 19.60
N ILE A 16 -5.73 0.23 18.48
CA ILE A 16 -5.43 -0.61 17.34
C ILE A 16 -4.20 -1.45 17.70
N GLN A 17 -4.36 -2.77 17.77
CA GLN A 17 -3.22 -3.69 17.86
C GLN A 17 -2.72 -3.99 16.45
N GLY A 18 -1.40 -3.90 16.26
CA GLY A 18 -0.77 -4.22 14.99
C GLY A 18 -0.89 -5.71 14.68
N ARG A 19 -1.19 -6.05 13.42
CA ARG A 19 -1.31 -7.46 12.97
C ARG A 19 -0.03 -8.27 13.19
N ALA A 20 1.14 -7.63 13.16
CA ALA A 20 2.44 -8.25 13.43
C ALA A 20 2.54 -8.89 14.83
N GLU A 21 1.73 -8.45 15.80
CA GLU A 21 1.73 -9.01 17.17
C GLU A 21 0.92 -10.32 17.29
N ARG A 22 0.23 -10.76 16.23
CA ARG A 22 -0.66 -11.93 16.23
C ARG A 22 -0.40 -12.86 15.05
N GLU A 23 0.83 -13.27 14.81
CA GLU A 23 1.07 -14.41 13.90
C GLU A 23 0.44 -15.67 14.53
N ALA A 24 -0.74 -16.01 14.03
CA ALA A 24 -1.50 -17.17 14.45
C ALA A 24 -0.93 -18.45 13.82
N PRO A 25 -1.07 -19.62 14.47
CA PRO A 25 -0.77 -20.90 13.84
C PRO A 25 -1.54 -21.03 12.52
N GLY A 26 -0.82 -21.30 11.42
CA GLY A 26 -1.40 -21.37 10.07
C GLY A 26 -1.48 -20.05 9.31
N ALA A 27 -0.76 -19.00 9.74
CA ALA A 27 -0.59 -17.80 8.92
C ALA A 27 0.07 -18.13 7.57
N PRO A 28 -0.34 -17.48 6.47
CA PRO A 28 0.28 -17.69 5.16
C PRO A 28 1.76 -17.31 5.20
N SER A 29 2.58 -18.03 4.44
CA SER A 29 3.97 -17.69 4.23
C SER A 29 4.11 -16.25 3.69
N PRO A 30 5.26 -15.58 3.89
CA PRO A 30 5.49 -14.26 3.32
C PRO A 30 5.27 -14.20 1.80
N ALA A 31 5.64 -15.27 1.06
CA ALA A 31 5.39 -15.39 -0.38
C ALA A 31 3.89 -15.42 -0.71
N GLU A 32 3.12 -16.28 -0.06
CA GLU A 32 1.65 -16.35 -0.26
C GLU A 32 0.96 -15.04 0.11
N ALA A 33 1.36 -14.44 1.23
CA ALA A 33 0.83 -13.15 1.67
C ALA A 33 1.13 -12.04 0.66
N LEU A 34 2.33 -12.03 0.08
CA LEU A 34 2.73 -11.08 -0.94
C LEU A 34 1.94 -11.28 -2.23
N LEU A 35 1.80 -12.52 -2.73
CA LEU A 35 1.00 -12.80 -3.93
C LEU A 35 -0.46 -12.36 -3.77
N VAL A 36 -1.07 -12.65 -2.62
CA VAL A 36 -2.43 -12.18 -2.29
C VAL A 36 -2.52 -10.65 -2.27
N GLU A 37 -1.51 -9.97 -1.75
CA GLU A 37 -1.48 -8.52 -1.73
C GLU A 37 -1.34 -7.94 -3.14
N LEU A 38 -0.42 -8.47 -3.94
CA LEU A 38 -0.20 -8.11 -5.34
C LEU A 38 -1.45 -8.33 -6.20
N ASP A 39 -2.19 -9.42 -5.97
CA ASP A 39 -3.47 -9.69 -6.65
C ASP A 39 -4.52 -8.62 -6.35
N ARG A 40 -4.69 -8.27 -5.08
CA ARG A 40 -5.63 -7.22 -4.69
C ARG A 40 -5.23 -5.85 -5.22
N ILE A 41 -3.93 -5.58 -5.40
CA ILE A 41 -3.46 -4.33 -6.01
C ILE A 41 -3.74 -4.37 -7.51
N GLN A 42 -3.40 -5.47 -8.19
CA GLN A 42 -3.64 -5.65 -9.62
C GLN A 42 -5.11 -5.47 -9.99
N VAL A 43 -6.04 -6.12 -9.29
CA VAL A 43 -7.49 -5.97 -9.52
C VAL A 43 -7.94 -4.50 -9.46
N ARG A 44 -7.36 -3.70 -8.54
CA ARG A 44 -7.69 -2.26 -8.46
C ARG A 44 -7.16 -1.48 -9.66
N LEU A 45 -5.98 -1.83 -10.14
CA LEU A 45 -5.39 -1.19 -11.32
C LEU A 45 -6.15 -1.60 -12.58
N ASP A 46 -6.55 -2.86 -12.70
CA ASP A 46 -7.36 -3.35 -13.82
C ASP A 46 -8.71 -2.61 -13.87
N ASP A 47 -9.40 -2.45 -12.74
CA ASP A 47 -10.62 -1.64 -12.64
C ASP A 47 -10.41 -0.19 -13.12
N VAL A 48 -9.27 0.43 -12.76
CA VAL A 48 -8.91 1.80 -13.15
C VAL A 48 -8.67 1.89 -14.66
N ILE A 49 -7.92 0.93 -15.20
CA ILE A 49 -7.63 0.83 -16.64
C ILE A 49 -8.92 0.63 -17.43
N GLU A 50 -9.80 -0.27 -16.97
CA GLU A 50 -11.08 -0.58 -17.63
C GLU A 50 -12.03 0.63 -17.66
N GLN A 51 -12.12 1.39 -16.55
CA GLN A 51 -12.94 2.60 -16.47
C GLN A 51 -12.40 3.74 -17.35
N GLY A 52 -11.10 3.75 -17.61
CA GLY A 52 -10.47 4.67 -18.54
C GLY A 52 -10.22 6.09 -17.99
N ARG A 53 -9.37 6.83 -18.71
CA ARG A 53 -8.95 8.19 -18.34
C ARG A 53 -10.10 9.18 -18.06
N PRO A 54 -11.24 9.18 -18.78
CA PRO A 54 -12.35 10.11 -18.50
C PRO A 54 -13.00 9.91 -17.13
N ALA A 55 -12.98 8.68 -16.59
CA ALA A 55 -13.47 8.38 -15.25
C ALA A 55 -12.45 8.70 -14.16
N PHE A 56 -11.22 9.07 -14.53
CA PHE A 56 -10.11 9.29 -13.62
C PHE A 56 -9.97 10.77 -13.25
N PHE A 57 -10.59 11.17 -12.15
CA PHE A 57 -10.48 12.51 -11.60
C PHE A 57 -10.63 12.49 -10.08
N GLU A 58 -10.14 13.53 -9.41
CA GLU A 58 -10.24 13.71 -7.96
C GLU A 58 -11.69 13.51 -7.46
N GLY A 59 -11.87 12.65 -6.46
CA GLY A 59 -13.18 12.30 -5.89
C GLY A 59 -13.97 11.24 -6.66
N SER A 60 -13.42 10.69 -7.75
CA SER A 60 -14.01 9.53 -8.42
C SER A 60 -13.57 8.21 -7.77
N ASP A 61 -14.41 7.17 -7.92
CA ASP A 61 -14.08 5.82 -7.47
C ASP A 61 -12.81 5.26 -8.15
N SER A 62 -12.55 5.64 -9.40
CA SER A 62 -11.33 5.23 -10.13
C SER A 62 -10.08 5.81 -9.46
N TYR A 63 -10.13 7.10 -9.12
CA TYR A 63 -9.03 7.78 -8.44
C TYR A 63 -8.79 7.24 -7.03
N ASP A 64 -9.87 6.92 -6.29
CA ASP A 64 -9.76 6.31 -4.96
C ASP A 64 -9.16 4.89 -5.03
N ARG A 65 -9.56 4.07 -6.02
CA ARG A 65 -8.94 2.75 -6.26
C ARG A 65 -7.45 2.86 -6.53
N ALA A 66 -7.04 3.79 -7.40
CA ALA A 66 -5.64 4.05 -7.69
C ALA A 66 -4.86 4.53 -6.46
N THR A 67 -5.47 5.40 -5.64
CA THR A 67 -4.90 5.89 -4.39
C THR A 67 -4.63 4.73 -3.42
N VAL A 68 -5.61 3.86 -3.24
CA VAL A 68 -5.47 2.66 -2.40
C VAL A 68 -4.40 1.70 -2.97
N ALA A 69 -4.34 1.53 -4.30
CA ALA A 69 -3.34 0.69 -4.94
C ALA A 69 -1.91 1.19 -4.66
N VAL A 70 -1.65 2.50 -4.83
CA VAL A 70 -0.34 3.10 -4.51
C VAL A 70 -0.01 3.00 -3.04
N ILE A 71 -0.96 3.30 -2.15
CA ILE A 71 -0.73 3.20 -0.69
C ILE A 71 -0.30 1.78 -0.31
N ARG A 72 -0.99 0.77 -0.82
CA ARG A 72 -0.72 -0.63 -0.49
C ARG A 72 0.59 -1.11 -1.09
N LEU A 73 0.90 -0.73 -2.34
CA LEU A 73 2.17 -1.07 -2.97
C LEU A 73 3.36 -0.40 -2.25
N ALA A 74 3.25 0.87 -1.88
CA ALA A 74 4.29 1.56 -1.11
C ALA A 74 4.52 0.90 0.26
N ALA A 75 3.45 0.49 0.94
CA ALA A 75 3.54 -0.19 2.23
C ALA A 75 4.38 -1.48 2.18
N LEU A 76 4.39 -2.20 1.04
CA LEU A 76 5.26 -3.37 0.85
C LEU A 76 6.74 -3.01 0.97
N PHE A 77 7.15 -1.83 0.49
CA PHE A 77 8.54 -1.37 0.55
C PHE A 77 8.90 -0.74 1.90
N GLU A 78 7.92 -0.31 2.68
CA GLU A 78 8.10 0.35 3.99
C GLU A 78 8.18 -0.65 5.15
N GLU A 79 7.67 -1.87 4.96
CA GLU A 79 7.84 -3.00 5.87
C GLU A 79 8.75 -4.09 5.25
N PRO A 80 10.01 -3.77 4.89
CA PRO A 80 10.84 -4.69 4.12
C PRO A 80 11.24 -5.93 4.92
N SER A 81 11.22 -5.94 6.26
CA SER A 81 11.63 -7.12 7.03
C SER A 81 10.82 -8.38 6.69
N ARG A 82 9.54 -8.24 6.31
CA ARG A 82 8.66 -9.35 5.97
C ARG A 82 8.83 -9.84 4.53
N PHE A 83 9.03 -8.92 3.59
CA PHE A 83 9.02 -9.22 2.15
C PHE A 83 10.38 -9.03 1.47
N ALA A 84 11.42 -8.61 2.19
CA ALA A 84 12.74 -8.23 1.66
C ALA A 84 13.30 -9.17 0.59
N PRO A 85 13.25 -10.51 0.75
CA PRO A 85 13.79 -11.43 -0.25
C PRO A 85 13.17 -11.24 -1.64
N PHE A 86 11.89 -10.87 -1.71
CA PHE A 86 11.13 -10.79 -2.96
C PHE A 86 11.09 -9.40 -3.59
N LEU A 87 11.53 -8.37 -2.86
CA LEU A 87 11.43 -7.00 -3.35
C LEU A 87 12.65 -6.59 -4.19
N THR A 88 13.75 -7.35 -4.14
CA THR A 88 15.06 -7.01 -4.72
C THR A 88 15.04 -6.64 -6.20
N THR A 89 14.09 -7.17 -6.97
CA THR A 89 13.90 -6.83 -8.40
C THR A 89 13.47 -5.38 -8.65
N VAL A 90 13.00 -4.64 -7.64
CA VAL A 90 12.57 -3.24 -7.79
C VAL A 90 13.71 -2.30 -7.38
N ALA A 91 14.15 -1.46 -8.32
CA ALA A 91 15.24 -0.53 -8.11
C ALA A 91 14.89 0.55 -7.07
N ASP A 92 15.89 1.05 -6.34
CA ASP A 92 15.67 2.05 -5.29
C ASP A 92 15.00 3.33 -5.81
N ASP A 93 15.30 3.73 -7.04
CA ASP A 93 14.70 4.90 -7.67
C ASP A 93 13.20 4.70 -7.92
N GLU A 94 12.79 3.51 -8.36
CA GLU A 94 11.38 3.15 -8.54
C GLU A 94 10.65 3.10 -7.20
N ARG A 95 11.29 2.53 -6.16
CA ARG A 95 10.72 2.54 -4.79
C ARG A 95 10.49 3.96 -4.29
N ARG A 96 11.49 4.84 -4.46
CA ARG A 96 11.36 6.26 -4.07
C ARG A 96 10.25 6.95 -4.85
N GLY A 97 10.10 6.66 -6.13
CA GLY A 97 8.98 7.15 -6.94
C GLY A 97 7.63 6.73 -6.35
N ILE A 98 7.45 5.44 -6.08
CA ILE A 98 6.21 4.89 -5.51
C ILE A 98 5.90 5.50 -4.12
N THR A 99 6.89 5.58 -3.24
CA THR A 99 6.72 6.21 -1.92
C THR A 99 6.40 7.70 -2.02
N THR A 100 6.99 8.41 -3.00
CA THR A 100 6.68 9.83 -3.25
C THR A 100 5.24 10.00 -3.71
N THR A 101 4.78 9.21 -4.69
CA THR A 101 3.39 9.20 -5.15
C THR A 101 2.44 8.88 -3.99
N ARG A 102 2.78 7.91 -3.14
CA ARG A 102 2.01 7.60 -1.93
C ARG A 102 1.93 8.78 -0.98
N ASN A 103 3.05 9.46 -0.73
CA ASN A 103 3.10 10.60 0.17
C ASN A 103 2.19 11.74 -0.31
N ILE A 104 2.18 12.01 -1.61
CA ILE A 104 1.31 13.02 -2.23
C ILE A 104 -0.16 12.58 -2.08
N ALA A 105 -0.49 11.35 -2.49
CA ALA A 105 -1.85 10.83 -2.45
C ALA A 105 -2.43 10.76 -1.01
N ALA A 106 -1.59 10.48 -0.01
CA ALA A 106 -2.02 10.33 1.38
C ALA A 106 -2.13 11.65 2.17
N HIS A 107 -1.37 12.69 1.81
CA HIS A 107 -1.24 13.89 2.66
C HIS A 107 -1.61 15.20 1.99
N SER A 108 -1.48 15.31 0.68
CA SER A 108 -1.48 16.64 0.04
C SER A 108 -2.89 17.15 -0.30
N GLY A 109 -3.93 16.40 0.06
CA GLY A 109 -5.27 16.64 -0.45
C GLY A 109 -5.33 16.39 -1.96
N TYR A 110 -6.50 16.07 -2.48
CA TYR A 110 -6.63 15.61 -3.85
C TYR A 110 -6.15 16.62 -4.93
N ARG A 111 -6.05 17.92 -4.61
CA ARG A 111 -5.63 19.00 -5.54
C ARG A 111 -4.12 19.10 -5.84
N ALA A 112 -3.28 18.38 -5.09
CA ALA A 112 -1.82 18.51 -5.21
C ALA A 112 -1.18 17.53 -6.19
N MET A 113 -1.91 16.49 -6.61
CA MET A 113 -1.40 15.49 -7.54
C MET A 113 -1.82 15.82 -8.96
N ASP A 114 -0.85 15.85 -9.87
CA ASP A 114 -1.13 15.90 -11.30
C ASP A 114 -1.86 14.61 -11.70
N ALA A 115 -3.12 14.76 -12.12
CA ALA A 115 -3.99 13.63 -12.46
C ALA A 115 -3.52 12.87 -13.70
N ASP A 116 -2.82 13.52 -14.64
CA ASP A 116 -2.25 12.85 -15.81
C ASP A 116 -1.02 12.05 -15.42
N LEU A 117 -0.14 12.61 -14.59
CA LEU A 117 0.99 11.87 -14.04
C LEU A 117 0.54 10.68 -13.19
N PHE A 118 -0.52 10.86 -12.39
CA PHE A 118 -1.04 9.78 -11.56
C PHE A 118 -1.74 8.70 -12.38
N TRP A 119 -2.46 9.08 -13.42
CA TRP A 119 -3.01 8.16 -14.40
C TRP A 119 -1.89 7.33 -15.04
N GLN A 120 -0.84 7.99 -15.55
CA GLN A 120 0.30 7.30 -16.16
C GLN A 120 0.98 6.35 -15.17
N THR A 121 1.22 6.82 -13.94
CA THR A 121 1.81 6.00 -12.87
C THR A 121 0.99 4.73 -12.67
N THR A 122 -0.31 4.87 -12.49
CA THR A 122 -1.19 3.76 -12.09
C THR A 122 -1.50 2.79 -13.22
N THR A 123 -1.49 3.24 -14.47
CA THR A 123 -1.87 2.41 -15.64
C THR A 123 -0.69 1.87 -16.43
N GLU A 124 0.49 2.51 -16.35
CA GLU A 124 1.68 2.07 -17.10
C GLU A 124 2.78 1.54 -16.17
N HIS A 125 3.13 2.29 -15.12
CA HIS A 125 4.31 1.99 -14.30
C HIS A 125 4.04 0.91 -13.25
N LEU A 126 2.97 1.04 -12.45
CA LEU A 126 2.70 0.09 -11.37
C LEU A 126 2.42 -1.34 -11.85
N PRO A 127 1.67 -1.58 -12.95
CA PRO A 127 1.46 -2.93 -13.46
C PRO A 127 2.79 -3.64 -13.79
N GLY A 128 3.76 -2.92 -14.36
CA GLY A 128 5.09 -3.47 -14.64
C GLY A 128 5.86 -3.86 -13.37
N VAL A 129 5.76 -3.05 -12.31
CA VAL A 129 6.37 -3.37 -11.00
C VAL A 129 5.72 -4.62 -10.40
N ILE A 130 4.38 -4.72 -10.44
CA ILE A 130 3.64 -5.88 -9.92
C ILE A 130 4.02 -7.16 -10.67
N ALA A 131 4.12 -7.11 -11.99
CA ALA A 131 4.49 -8.27 -12.81
C ALA A 131 5.89 -8.79 -12.46
N ARG A 132 6.86 -7.89 -12.25
CA ARG A 132 8.22 -8.28 -11.83
C ARG A 132 8.23 -8.88 -10.43
N LEU A 133 7.52 -8.28 -9.48
CA LEU A 133 7.40 -8.82 -8.12
C LEU A 133 6.76 -10.21 -8.11
N ARG A 134 5.71 -10.44 -8.90
CA ARG A 134 5.10 -11.79 -9.03
C ARG A 134 6.10 -12.81 -9.56
N THR A 135 6.81 -12.45 -10.64
CA THR A 135 7.83 -13.32 -11.24
C THR A 135 8.91 -13.68 -10.24
N GLU A 136 9.37 -12.71 -9.43
CA GLU A 136 10.37 -12.94 -8.38
C GLU A 136 9.87 -13.91 -7.31
N VAL A 137 8.63 -13.74 -6.85
CA VAL A 137 8.03 -14.63 -5.82
C VAL A 137 7.83 -16.05 -6.36
N GLU A 138 7.36 -16.18 -7.59
CA GLU A 138 7.11 -17.49 -8.24
C GLU A 138 8.41 -18.22 -8.60
N SER A 139 9.52 -17.48 -8.76
CA SER A 139 10.84 -18.04 -9.06
C SER A 139 11.66 -18.32 -7.79
N ALA A 140 11.20 -17.89 -6.62
CA ALA A 140 11.87 -18.15 -5.36
C ALA A 140 11.74 -19.64 -4.97
N PRO A 141 12.85 -20.29 -4.54
CA PRO A 141 12.89 -21.72 -4.23
C PRO A 141 12.14 -22.09 -2.94
#